data_AF-A0A162LDS7-F1
#
_entry.id   AF-A0A162LDS7-F1
#
_cell.length_a   1.000
_cell.length_b   1.000
_cell.length_c   1.000
_cell.angle_alpha   90.00
_cell.angle_beta   90.00
_cell.angle_gamma   90.00
#
_symmetry.space_group_name_H-M   'P 1'
#
loop_
_entity.id
_entity.type
_entity.pdbx_description
1 polymer ?
#
loop_
_entity_poly.entity_id
_entity_poly.type
_entity_poly.pdbx_seq_one_letter_code
_entity_poly.pdbx_strand_id
1 'polypeptide(L)'
;MKFYDSKKLHKIYNFFVILFSFTAVILAFLDLGNKINIDISPYNYIDNSILIIFTVDYFVRFIISKDKKKFFKENIFDLIAIIPFNSFFRATRLFRAVKLIRLTKFFRLVRLLAFLEKSKRETKNFIYMNGLAYLIYANIITITIGAFSIYIFEKEATVKSLGDAFWWSFVTATTVGYGDISPSTIPGRITATILMVMGIGLISLLTGTISTYFISKANSQTKKGPLNQDYSNLPEDAQIEIENFIEYIRHKYNNK
;
A
#
# COMPACT_ATOMS: atom_id res chain seq x y z
N MET A 1 -13.32 12.91 -18.43
CA MET A 1 -12.18 11.98 -18.58
C MET A 1 -12.19 11.54 -20.04
N LYS A 2 -11.27 12.03 -20.88
CA LYS A 2 -11.14 11.71 -22.33
C LYS A 2 -9.70 11.98 -22.79
N PHE A 3 -8.73 11.33 -22.16
CA PHE A 3 -7.34 11.33 -22.67
C PHE A 3 -6.67 9.94 -22.61
N TYR A 4 -7.46 8.89 -22.35
CA TYR A 4 -7.04 7.49 -22.32
C TYR A 4 -8.19 6.61 -22.82
N ASP A 5 -8.50 6.68 -24.11
CA ASP A 5 -9.59 5.88 -24.72
C ASP A 5 -9.13 4.46 -25.12
N SER A 6 -7.86 4.14 -24.88
CA SER A 6 -7.30 2.82 -25.11
C SER A 6 -6.99 2.13 -23.77
N LYS A 7 -7.80 1.12 -23.42
CA LYS A 7 -7.56 0.24 -22.26
C LYS A 7 -6.13 -0.31 -22.24
N LYS A 8 -5.51 -0.50 -23.42
CA LYS A 8 -4.13 -1.00 -23.56
C LYS A 8 -3.10 0.04 -23.14
N LEU A 9 -3.24 1.28 -23.59
CA LEU A 9 -2.34 2.36 -23.17
C LEU A 9 -2.42 2.55 -21.64
N HIS A 10 -3.62 2.53 -21.06
CA HIS A 10 -3.76 2.78 -19.61
C HIS A 10 -3.05 1.70 -18.78
N LYS A 11 -3.12 0.43 -19.22
CA LYS A 11 -2.36 -0.67 -18.60
C LYS A 11 -0.86 -0.46 -18.70
N ILE A 12 -0.36 -0.01 -19.84
CA ILE A 12 1.08 0.26 -20.05
C ILE A 12 1.55 1.38 -19.12
N TYR A 13 0.80 2.48 -19.06
CA TYR A 13 1.10 3.58 -18.15
C TYR A 13 1.11 3.11 -16.68
N ASN A 14 0.10 2.35 -16.24
CA ASN A 14 0.04 1.83 -14.88
C ASN A 14 1.23 0.91 -14.58
N PHE A 15 1.63 0.07 -15.52
CA PHE A 15 2.80 -0.80 -15.37
C PHE A 15 4.09 0.01 -15.12
N PHE A 16 4.34 1.07 -15.90
CA PHE A 16 5.51 1.92 -15.69
C PHE A 16 5.46 2.70 -14.37
N VAL A 17 4.29 3.21 -13.99
CA VAL A 17 4.12 3.88 -12.69
C VAL A 17 4.43 2.94 -11.53
N ILE A 18 3.93 1.70 -11.58
CA ILE A 18 4.21 0.67 -10.57
C ILE A 18 5.71 0.34 -10.56
N LEU A 19 6.30 0.11 -11.73
CA LEU A 19 7.73 -0.22 -11.86
C LEU A 19 8.61 0.87 -11.24
N PHE A 20 8.42 2.14 -11.62
CA PHE A 20 9.22 3.25 -11.09
C PHE A 20 8.96 3.50 -9.60
N SER A 21 7.72 3.35 -9.13
CA SER A 21 7.39 3.45 -7.71
C SER A 21 8.11 2.36 -6.91
N PHE A 22 8.13 1.12 -7.43
CA PHE A 22 8.83 0.00 -6.80
C PHE A 22 10.34 0.20 -6.78
N THR A 23 10.93 0.67 -7.88
CA THR A 23 12.36 1.05 -7.93
C THR A 23 12.69 2.14 -6.92
N ALA A 24 11.87 3.19 -6.82
CA ALA A 24 12.05 4.25 -5.82
C ALA A 24 11.99 3.70 -4.39
N VAL A 25 11.09 2.76 -4.14
CA VAL A 25 10.96 2.10 -2.83
C VAL A 25 12.19 1.28 -2.47
N ILE A 26 12.70 0.48 -3.41
CA ILE A 26 13.92 -0.31 -3.20
C ILE A 26 15.12 0.61 -2.94
N LEU A 27 15.32 1.64 -3.77
CA LEU A 27 16.44 2.57 -3.61
C LEU A 27 16.41 3.21 -2.22
N ALA A 28 15.25 3.72 -1.81
CA ALA A 28 15.11 4.31 -0.49
C ALA A 28 15.39 3.30 0.61
N PHE A 29 14.87 2.07 0.54
CA PHE A 29 15.14 1.05 1.54
C PHE A 29 16.63 0.72 1.68
N LEU A 30 17.33 0.57 0.55
CA LEU A 30 18.78 0.31 0.53
C LEU A 30 19.60 1.48 1.13
N ASP A 31 19.16 2.72 0.93
CA ASP A 31 19.78 3.91 1.50
C ASP A 31 19.49 4.07 3.01
N LEU A 32 18.28 3.73 3.45
CA LEU A 32 17.93 3.67 4.87
C LEU A 32 18.77 2.62 5.60
N GLY A 33 19.03 1.48 4.96
CA GLY A 33 19.93 0.42 5.42
C GLY A 33 21.42 0.75 5.35
N ASN A 34 21.81 1.97 4.96
CA ASN A 34 23.20 2.39 4.73
C ASN A 34 23.98 1.46 3.77
N LYS A 35 23.29 0.72 2.88
CA LYS A 35 23.93 -0.15 1.87
C LYS A 35 24.31 0.63 0.62
N ILE A 36 23.51 1.62 0.26
CA ILE A 36 23.79 2.56 -0.81
C ILE A 36 23.69 3.98 -0.29
N ASN A 37 24.18 4.94 -1.06
CA ASN A 37 23.93 6.35 -0.84
C ASN A 37 23.28 6.91 -2.10
N ILE A 38 21.99 7.27 -2.00
CA ILE A 38 21.22 7.80 -3.15
C ILE A 38 21.81 9.12 -3.65
N ASP A 39 22.54 9.87 -2.83
CA ASP A 39 23.11 11.15 -3.24
C ASP A 39 24.35 11.01 -4.14
N ILE A 40 24.89 9.78 -4.27
CA ILE A 40 26.09 9.44 -5.04
C ILE A 40 25.72 8.72 -6.34
N SER A 41 26.53 8.92 -7.38
CA SER A 41 26.43 8.19 -8.65
C SER A 41 26.62 6.67 -8.44
N PRO A 42 25.81 5.81 -9.09
CA PRO A 42 24.80 6.12 -10.12
C PRO A 42 23.38 6.36 -9.58
N TYR A 43 23.14 6.13 -8.29
CA TYR A 43 21.79 6.10 -7.70
C TYR A 43 21.07 7.46 -7.75
N ASN A 44 21.82 8.55 -7.67
CA ASN A 44 21.29 9.91 -7.79
C ASN A 44 20.63 10.16 -9.15
N TYR A 45 21.18 9.63 -10.24
CA TYR A 45 20.62 9.78 -11.58
C TYR A 45 19.30 9.02 -11.70
N ILE A 46 19.21 7.84 -11.10
CA ILE A 46 18.00 7.01 -11.11
C ILE A 46 16.90 7.72 -10.29
N ASP A 47 17.19 8.15 -9.06
CA ASP A 47 16.21 8.83 -8.19
C ASP A 47 15.72 10.15 -8.82
N ASN A 48 16.63 10.94 -9.40
CA ASN A 48 16.27 12.19 -10.08
C ASN A 48 15.45 11.94 -11.35
N SER A 49 15.76 10.89 -12.12
CA SER A 49 14.97 10.53 -13.32
C SER A 49 13.55 10.16 -12.95
N ILE A 50 13.38 9.34 -11.90
CA ILE A 50 12.06 8.96 -11.38
C ILE A 50 11.31 10.22 -10.88
N LEU A 51 12.00 11.12 -10.18
CA LEU A 51 11.42 12.39 -9.72
C LEU A 51 10.91 13.24 -10.89
N ILE A 52 11.72 13.42 -11.93
CA ILE A 52 11.36 14.21 -13.12
C ILE A 52 10.14 13.59 -13.80
N ILE A 53 10.13 12.27 -14.03
CA ILE A 53 9.02 11.55 -14.65
C ILE A 53 7.73 11.80 -13.88
N PHE A 54 7.74 11.66 -12.55
CA PHE A 54 6.55 11.87 -11.73
C PHE A 54 6.14 13.33 -11.58
N THR A 55 7.10 14.25 -11.64
CA THR A 55 6.83 15.69 -11.65
C THR A 55 6.08 16.08 -12.91
N VAL A 56 6.58 15.67 -14.09
CA VAL A 56 5.92 15.91 -15.37
C VAL A 56 4.52 15.29 -15.38
N ASP A 57 4.40 14.03 -14.96
CA ASP A 57 3.13 13.33 -14.85
C ASP A 57 2.10 14.08 -13.95
N TYR A 58 2.52 14.57 -12.78
CA TYR A 58 1.65 15.35 -11.91
C TYR A 58 1.16 16.63 -12.59
N PHE A 59 2.07 17.41 -13.19
CA PHE A 59 1.71 18.67 -13.82
C PHE A 59 0.86 18.49 -15.07
N VAL A 60 1.11 17.47 -15.88
CA VAL A 60 0.25 17.12 -17.02
C VAL A 60 -1.17 16.81 -16.53
N ARG A 61 -1.32 15.96 -15.50
CA ARG A 61 -2.62 15.65 -14.91
C ARG A 61 -3.29 16.87 -14.26
N PHE A 62 -2.51 17.75 -13.62
CA PHE A 62 -3.00 19.00 -13.05
C PHE A 62 -3.54 19.95 -14.12
N ILE A 63 -2.79 20.18 -15.21
CA ILE A 63 -3.18 21.06 -16.33
C ILE A 63 -4.45 20.54 -17.03
N ILE A 64 -4.58 19.22 -17.20
CA ILE A 64 -5.75 18.60 -17.84
C ILE A 64 -6.99 18.59 -16.91
N SER A 65 -6.79 18.63 -15.59
CA SER A 65 -7.91 18.57 -14.64
C SER A 65 -8.86 19.77 -14.80
N LYS A 66 -10.18 19.48 -14.79
CA LYS A 66 -11.24 20.50 -14.89
C LYS A 66 -11.34 21.38 -13.64
N ASP A 67 -11.06 20.83 -12.46
CA ASP A 67 -11.09 21.52 -11.18
C ASP A 67 -9.74 21.37 -10.47
N LYS A 68 -8.96 22.46 -10.47
CA LYS A 68 -7.60 22.48 -9.91
C LYS A 68 -7.60 22.29 -8.40
N LYS A 69 -8.58 22.87 -7.69
CA LYS A 69 -8.65 22.81 -6.23
C LYS A 69 -9.00 21.40 -5.76
N LYS A 70 -9.98 20.77 -6.42
CA LYS A 70 -10.34 19.38 -6.15
C LYS A 70 -9.19 18.44 -6.50
N PHE A 71 -8.54 18.63 -7.64
CA PHE A 71 -7.39 17.83 -8.04
C PHE A 71 -6.25 17.92 -7.01
N PHE A 72 -5.92 19.13 -6.54
CA PHE A 72 -4.86 19.30 -5.54
C PHE A 72 -5.15 18.54 -4.25
N LYS A 73 -6.39 18.64 -3.73
CA LYS A 73 -6.81 17.92 -2.52
C LYS A 73 -6.75 16.40 -2.68
N GLU A 74 -7.18 15.89 -3.83
CA GLU A 74 -7.20 14.45 -4.09
C GLU A 74 -5.82 13.85 -4.42
N ASN A 75 -4.83 14.67 -4.77
CA ASN A 75 -3.49 14.24 -5.16
C ASN A 75 -2.40 14.90 -4.31
N ILE A 76 -2.70 15.17 -3.04
CA ILE A 76 -1.74 15.78 -2.10
C ILE A 76 -0.50 14.88 -1.90
N PHE A 77 -0.68 13.56 -1.93
CA PHE A 77 0.42 12.60 -1.84
C PHE A 77 1.33 12.64 -3.06
N ASP A 78 0.76 12.73 -4.27
CA ASP A 78 1.56 12.90 -5.49
C ASP A 78 2.38 14.20 -5.45
N LEU A 79 1.83 15.27 -4.87
CA LEU A 79 2.58 16.51 -4.64
C LEU A 79 3.77 16.28 -3.70
N ILE A 80 3.57 15.56 -2.60
CA ILE A 80 4.66 15.23 -1.67
C ILE A 80 5.72 14.36 -2.33
N ALA A 81 5.32 13.43 -3.22
CA ALA A 81 6.23 12.53 -3.91
C ALA A 81 7.18 13.22 -4.91
N ILE A 82 6.78 14.39 -5.44
CA ILE A 82 7.55 15.14 -6.45
C ILE A 82 8.46 16.22 -5.85
N ILE A 83 8.38 16.48 -4.54
CA ILE A 83 9.23 17.49 -3.89
C ILE A 83 10.70 17.01 -3.91
N PRO A 84 11.64 17.80 -4.49
CA PRO A 84 13.05 17.44 -4.56
C PRO A 84 13.76 17.72 -3.22
N PHE A 85 13.38 16.96 -2.19
CA PHE A 85 13.91 17.12 -0.83
C PHE A 85 15.45 17.08 -0.82
N ASN A 86 16.06 16.14 -1.55
CA ASN A 86 17.53 15.98 -1.58
C ASN A 86 18.24 17.24 -2.09
N SER A 87 17.71 17.90 -3.13
CA SER A 87 18.30 19.11 -3.73
C SER A 87 18.06 20.34 -2.87
N PHE A 88 16.87 20.45 -2.26
CA PHE A 88 16.50 21.55 -1.36
C PHE A 88 17.40 21.60 -0.12
N PHE A 89 17.69 20.44 0.47
CA PHE A 89 18.58 20.34 1.65
C PHE A 89 20.09 20.43 1.29
N ARG A 90 20.49 20.17 0.04
CA ARG A 90 21.88 20.34 -0.43
C ARG A 90 22.24 21.81 -0.70
N ALA A 91 21.29 22.58 -1.23
CA ALA A 91 21.47 24.00 -1.54
C ALA A 91 21.64 24.87 -0.28
N THR A 92 21.07 24.42 0.85
CA THR A 92 21.18 25.10 2.14
C THR A 92 22.44 24.67 2.89
N ARG A 93 23.62 25.02 2.34
CA ARG A 93 24.97 24.79 2.93
C ARG A 93 25.19 25.44 4.32
N LEU A 94 24.19 26.14 4.86
CA LEU A 94 24.24 26.97 6.07
C LEU A 94 23.85 26.24 7.38
N PHE A 95 23.27 25.04 7.34
CA PHE A 95 22.89 24.31 8.55
C PHE A 95 23.78 23.09 8.78
N ARG A 96 24.86 23.29 9.54
CA ARG A 96 25.85 22.28 9.92
C ARG A 96 25.20 20.95 10.38
N ALA A 97 25.47 19.93 9.56
CA ALA A 97 25.75 18.52 9.81
C ALA A 97 25.15 17.82 11.06
N VAL A 98 24.63 16.61 10.82
CA VAL A 98 24.22 15.55 11.78
C VAL A 98 22.76 15.57 12.27
N LYS A 99 22.09 16.73 12.45
CA LYS A 99 20.67 16.75 12.87
C LYS A 99 19.67 16.70 11.71
N LEU A 100 19.96 17.35 10.58
CA LEU A 100 19.08 17.41 9.40
C LEU A 100 19.17 16.20 8.46
N ILE A 101 20.25 15.41 8.50
CA ILE A 101 20.33 14.13 7.77
C ILE A 101 19.21 13.17 8.23
N ARG A 102 18.75 13.30 9.48
CA ARG A 102 17.60 12.54 9.97
C ARG A 102 16.29 13.00 9.32
N LEU A 103 16.15 14.30 9.06
CA LEU A 103 14.98 14.89 8.41
C LEU A 103 14.94 14.59 6.90
N THR A 104 16.08 14.55 6.21
CA THR A 104 16.11 14.12 4.80
C THR A 104 15.63 12.67 4.67
N LYS A 105 16.08 11.78 5.56
CA LYS A 105 15.59 10.39 5.64
C LYS A 105 14.10 10.32 6.01
N PHE A 106 13.60 11.20 6.88
CA PHE A 106 12.17 11.30 7.22
C PHE A 106 11.31 11.69 6.01
N PHE A 107 11.68 12.74 5.27
CA PHE A 107 10.95 13.15 4.07
C PHE A 107 11.00 12.09 2.96
N ARG A 108 12.11 11.34 2.87
CA ARG A 108 12.21 10.18 1.97
C ARG A 108 11.15 9.11 2.30
N LEU A 109 10.81 8.90 3.57
CA LEU A 109 9.73 7.99 3.98
C LEU A 109 8.34 8.53 3.66
N VAL A 110 8.10 9.83 3.87
CA VAL A 110 6.82 10.42 3.47
C VAL A 110 6.63 10.28 1.96
N ARG A 111 7.72 10.42 1.18
CA ARG A 111 7.74 10.15 -0.26
C ARG A 111 7.50 8.68 -0.59
N LEU A 112 8.01 7.74 0.20
CA LEU A 112 7.71 6.31 0.04
C LEU A 112 6.23 5.99 0.27
N LEU A 113 5.65 6.52 1.35
CA LEU A 113 4.23 6.38 1.65
C LEU A 113 3.36 6.94 0.52
N ALA A 114 3.75 8.10 -0.03
CA ALA A 114 3.10 8.69 -1.18
C ALA A 114 3.20 7.81 -2.45
N PHE A 115 4.36 7.20 -2.73
CA PHE A 115 4.49 6.26 -3.85
C PHE A 115 3.63 5.01 -3.70
N LEU A 116 3.55 4.46 -2.49
CA LEU A 116 2.70 3.31 -2.18
C LEU A 116 1.22 3.64 -2.37
N GLU A 117 0.81 4.86 -2.01
CA GLU A 117 -0.55 5.35 -2.22
C GLU A 117 -0.89 5.57 -3.70
N LYS A 118 0.04 6.16 -4.45
CA LYS A 118 -0.08 6.31 -5.91
C LYS A 118 -0.27 4.95 -6.60
N SER A 119 0.50 3.94 -6.19
CA SER A 119 0.39 2.58 -6.73
C SER A 119 -0.96 1.91 -6.42
N LYS A 120 -1.59 2.22 -5.27
CA LYS A 120 -2.92 1.71 -4.90
C LYS A 120 -4.05 2.35 -5.72
N ARG A 121 -3.98 3.66 -5.97
CA ARG A 121 -5.04 4.41 -6.66
C ARG A 121 -5.27 3.95 -8.11
N GLU A 122 -4.23 3.42 -8.75
CA GLU A 122 -4.28 2.86 -10.11
C GLU A 122 -4.75 1.39 -10.16
N THR A 123 -4.86 0.72 -8.99
CA THR A 123 -5.29 -0.68 -8.88
C THR A 123 -6.64 -0.77 -8.14
N LYS A 124 -7.67 -0.18 -8.72
CA LYS A 124 -9.01 -0.07 -8.10
C LYS A 124 -9.72 -1.40 -7.79
N ASN A 125 -9.23 -2.55 -8.26
CA ASN A 125 -10.03 -3.77 -8.34
C ASN A 125 -9.59 -4.94 -7.43
N PHE A 126 -8.73 -4.75 -6.42
CA PHE A 126 -8.36 -5.87 -5.54
C PHE A 126 -8.49 -5.60 -4.03
N ILE A 127 -8.48 -4.34 -3.58
CA ILE A 127 -8.22 -4.02 -2.16
C ILE A 127 -9.44 -3.42 -1.42
N TYR A 128 -10.56 -3.21 -2.12
CA TYR A 128 -11.69 -2.43 -1.59
C TYR A 128 -12.76 -3.21 -0.83
N MET A 129 -12.66 -4.53 -0.68
CA MET A 129 -13.77 -5.30 -0.11
C MET A 129 -13.86 -5.28 1.43
N ASN A 130 -12.75 -5.21 2.17
CA ASN A 130 -12.76 -5.50 3.62
C ASN A 130 -11.89 -4.58 4.51
N GLY A 131 -11.60 -3.34 4.11
CA GLY A 131 -10.74 -2.44 4.92
C GLY A 131 -9.27 -2.87 5.03
N LEU A 132 -8.88 -3.99 4.41
CA LEU A 132 -7.53 -4.52 4.38
C LEU A 132 -6.52 -3.52 3.79
N ALA A 133 -6.92 -2.76 2.75
CA ALA A 133 -6.10 -1.70 2.17
C ALA A 133 -5.66 -0.67 3.21
N TYR A 134 -6.61 -0.28 4.07
CA TYR A 134 -6.45 0.73 5.09
C TYR A 134 -5.55 0.21 6.20
N LEU A 135 -5.73 -1.03 6.67
CA LEU A 135 -4.85 -1.59 7.70
C LEU A 135 -3.44 -1.85 7.20
N ILE A 136 -3.24 -2.28 5.95
CA ILE A 136 -1.89 -2.40 5.38
C ILE A 136 -1.22 -1.01 5.34
N TYR A 137 -1.96 0.02 4.95
CA TYR A 137 -1.44 1.40 4.94
C TYR A 137 -1.11 1.91 6.34
N ALA A 138 -2.03 1.73 7.29
CA ALA A 138 -1.83 2.07 8.69
C ALA A 138 -0.62 1.33 9.27
N ASN A 139 -0.42 0.06 8.93
CA ASN A 139 0.75 -0.70 9.38
C ASN A 139 2.05 -0.20 8.78
N ILE A 140 2.10 0.13 7.49
CA ILE A 140 3.30 0.72 6.88
C ILE A 140 3.63 2.05 7.57
N ILE A 141 2.63 2.89 7.85
CA ILE A 141 2.81 4.14 8.60
C ILE A 141 3.34 3.85 10.01
N THR A 142 2.72 2.93 10.75
CA THR A 142 3.14 2.59 12.13
C THR A 142 4.55 1.99 12.16
N ILE A 143 4.91 1.11 11.23
CA ILE A 143 6.28 0.56 11.10
C ILE A 143 7.27 1.68 10.84
N THR A 144 6.91 2.62 9.96
CA THR A 144 7.75 3.76 9.58
C THR A 144 7.97 4.71 10.77
N ILE A 145 6.90 5.06 11.47
CA ILE A 145 6.95 5.91 12.67
C ILE A 145 7.69 5.18 13.79
N GLY A 146 7.40 3.89 14.01
CA GLY A 146 8.05 3.05 15.01
C GLY A 146 9.56 2.96 14.79
N ALA A 147 9.99 2.74 13.56
CA ALA A 147 11.40 2.71 13.18
C ALA A 147 12.09 4.04 13.46
N PHE A 148 11.44 5.17 13.15
CA PHE A 148 11.99 6.48 13.43
C PHE A 148 12.07 6.78 14.93
N SER A 149 11.00 6.49 15.68
CA SER A 149 10.95 6.67 17.12
C SER A 149 12.03 5.85 17.82
N ILE A 150 12.15 4.57 17.48
CA ILE A 150 13.18 3.69 18.04
C ILE A 150 14.59 4.11 17.61
N TYR A 151 14.80 4.52 16.37
CA TYR A 151 16.07 5.10 15.97
C TYR A 151 16.43 6.38 16.74
N ILE A 152 15.45 7.16 17.21
CA ILE A 152 15.71 8.36 18.02
C ILE A 152 16.01 7.99 19.47
N PHE A 153 15.20 7.10 20.06
CA PHE A 153 15.27 6.78 21.49
C PHE A 153 16.31 5.73 21.86
N GLU A 154 16.63 4.81 20.95
CA GLU A 154 17.51 3.66 21.21
C GLU A 154 18.85 3.74 20.47
N LYS A 155 19.15 4.86 19.80
CA LYS A 155 20.34 5.00 18.95
C LYS A 155 21.66 4.68 19.65
N GLU A 156 21.74 5.06 20.92
CA GLU A 156 22.95 4.93 21.74
C GLU A 156 22.95 3.63 22.57
N ALA A 157 21.84 2.88 22.56
CA ALA A 157 21.67 1.65 23.34
C ALA A 157 21.72 0.40 22.47
N THR A 158 20.73 0.24 21.58
CA THR A 158 20.49 -1.04 20.88
C THR A 158 20.40 -0.91 19.35
N VAL A 159 20.23 0.30 18.81
CA VAL A 159 19.97 0.54 17.39
C VAL A 159 21.11 1.32 16.75
N LYS A 160 21.90 0.68 15.88
CA LYS A 160 23.11 1.30 15.30
C LYS A 160 22.81 2.08 14.03
N SER A 161 21.80 1.66 13.27
CA SER A 161 21.39 2.30 12.02
C SER A 161 19.87 2.46 11.91
N LEU A 162 19.44 3.31 10.97
CA LEU A 162 18.02 3.44 10.66
C LEU A 162 17.48 2.15 10.02
N GLY A 163 18.32 1.43 9.27
CA GLY A 163 18.01 0.10 8.73
C GLY A 163 17.69 -0.90 9.84
N ASP A 164 18.47 -0.92 10.91
CA ASP A 164 18.25 -1.79 12.07
C ASP A 164 16.90 -1.48 12.74
N ALA A 165 16.54 -0.20 12.81
CA ALA A 165 15.25 0.23 13.36
C ALA A 165 14.06 -0.20 12.49
N PHE A 166 14.22 -0.18 11.16
CA PHE A 166 13.22 -0.68 10.21
C PHE A 166 13.10 -2.20 10.27
N TRP A 167 14.23 -2.91 10.32
CA TRP A 167 14.27 -4.35 10.51
C TRP A 167 13.53 -4.76 11.77
N TRP A 168 13.90 -4.16 12.91
CA TRP A 168 13.24 -4.42 14.19
C TRP A 168 11.74 -4.13 14.11
N SER A 169 11.36 -2.96 13.57
CA SER A 169 9.95 -2.58 13.51
C SER A 169 9.13 -3.53 12.62
N PHE A 170 9.71 -4.01 11.52
CA PHE A 170 9.06 -4.97 10.63
C PHE A 170 8.90 -6.34 11.30
N VAL A 171 9.96 -6.85 11.92
CA VAL A 171 9.97 -8.13 12.64
C VAL A 171 9.02 -8.13 13.83
N THR A 172 8.91 -7.00 14.55
CA THR A 172 7.96 -6.83 15.66
C THR A 172 6.52 -6.72 15.16
N ALA A 173 6.24 -5.90 14.14
CA ALA A 173 4.89 -5.73 13.60
C ALA A 173 4.34 -7.03 12.97
N THR A 174 5.22 -7.87 12.42
CA THR A 174 4.86 -9.20 11.89
C THR A 174 4.85 -10.29 12.95
N THR A 175 5.07 -9.95 14.23
CA THR A 175 5.11 -10.87 15.37
C THR A 175 6.19 -11.95 15.30
N VAL A 176 7.21 -11.79 14.44
CA VAL A 176 8.32 -12.75 14.32
C VAL A 176 9.25 -12.67 15.53
N GLY A 177 9.67 -11.45 15.89
CA GLY A 177 10.40 -11.18 17.14
C GLY A 177 11.69 -11.98 17.37
N TYR A 178 12.70 -11.83 16.51
CA TYR A 178 14.00 -12.54 16.68
C TYR A 178 14.73 -12.23 17.99
N GLY A 179 14.45 -11.08 18.63
CA GLY A 179 15.06 -10.69 19.90
C GLY A 179 16.48 -10.13 19.79
N ASP A 180 16.98 -9.92 18.58
CA ASP A 180 18.28 -9.34 18.25
C ASP A 180 18.39 -7.85 18.65
N ILE A 181 17.28 -7.12 18.61
CA ILE A 181 17.16 -5.74 19.08
C ILE A 181 15.97 -5.66 20.04
N SER A 182 16.16 -5.01 21.19
CA SER A 182 15.13 -4.86 22.22
C SER A 182 15.16 -3.45 22.81
N PRO A 183 14.05 -2.68 22.76
CA PRO A 183 14.03 -1.34 23.32
C PRO A 183 14.24 -1.34 24.83
N SER A 184 15.27 -0.61 25.26
CA SER A 184 15.68 -0.53 26.66
C SER A 184 15.07 0.66 27.39
N THR A 185 14.84 1.76 26.67
CA THR A 185 14.34 3.02 27.21
C THR A 185 12.82 2.99 27.38
N ILE A 186 12.32 3.80 28.33
CA ILE A 186 10.87 3.99 28.54
C ILE A 186 10.15 4.42 27.25
N PRO A 187 10.56 5.49 26.53
CA PRO A 187 9.90 5.88 25.28
C PRO A 187 10.03 4.82 24.17
N GLY A 188 11.13 4.07 24.14
CA GLY A 188 11.29 2.94 23.22
C GLY A 188 10.30 1.81 23.52
N ARG A 189 10.11 1.46 24.79
CA ARG A 189 9.12 0.43 25.21
C ARG A 189 7.69 0.85 24.92
N ILE A 190 7.33 2.12 25.12
CA ILE A 190 6.01 2.65 24.75
C ILE A 190 5.78 2.50 23.24
N THR A 191 6.78 2.87 22.43
CA THR A 191 6.73 2.70 20.97
C THR A 191 6.55 1.23 20.59
N ALA A 192 7.27 0.32 21.26
CA ALA A 192 7.16 -1.11 21.03
C ALA A 192 5.76 -1.64 21.33
N THR A 193 5.16 -1.26 22.46
CA THR A 193 3.80 -1.69 22.82
C THR A 193 2.78 -1.26 21.77
N ILE A 194 2.85 0.00 21.29
CA ILE A 194 1.95 0.50 20.24
C ILE A 194 2.13 -0.30 18.95
N LEU A 195 3.39 -0.57 18.56
CA LEU A 195 3.70 -1.32 17.35
C LEU A 195 3.21 -2.78 17.42
N MET A 196 3.35 -3.43 18.57
CA MET A 196 2.87 -4.80 18.79
C MET A 196 1.34 -4.90 18.66
N VAL A 197 0.60 -3.97 19.28
CA VAL A 197 -0.88 -3.93 19.17
C VAL A 197 -1.32 -3.77 17.72
N MET A 198 -0.67 -2.88 16.96
CA MET A 198 -0.95 -2.68 15.54
C MET A 198 -0.64 -3.93 14.70
N GLY A 199 0.46 -4.62 15.02
CA GLY A 199 0.85 -5.87 14.36
C GLY A 199 -0.18 -6.99 14.55
N ILE A 200 -0.67 -7.19 15.77
CA ILE A 200 -1.75 -8.15 16.07
C ILE A 200 -2.99 -7.82 15.24
N GLY A 201 -3.39 -6.55 15.19
CA GLY A 201 -4.54 -6.09 14.40
C GLY A 201 -4.42 -6.42 12.90
N LEU A 202 -3.21 -6.33 12.34
CA LEU A 202 -2.96 -6.72 10.95
C LEU A 202 -3.21 -8.21 10.71
N ILE A 203 -2.64 -9.07 11.56
CA ILE A 203 -2.75 -10.53 11.44
C ILE A 203 -4.20 -10.97 11.62
N SER A 204 -4.93 -10.40 12.59
CA SER A 204 -6.34 -10.67 12.81
C SER A 204 -7.21 -10.33 11.59
N LEU A 205 -7.01 -9.16 10.97
CA LEU A 205 -7.81 -8.78 9.80
C LEU A 205 -7.42 -9.57 8.54
N LEU A 206 -6.13 -9.87 8.34
CA LEU A 206 -5.68 -10.74 7.25
C LEU A 206 -6.38 -12.10 7.34
N THR A 207 -6.36 -12.71 8.53
CA THR A 207 -7.04 -13.98 8.81
C THR A 207 -8.53 -13.86 8.54
N GLY A 208 -9.20 -12.83 9.08
CA GLY A 208 -10.62 -12.59 8.85
C GLY A 208 -10.97 -12.41 7.37
N THR A 209 -10.16 -11.66 6.62
CA THR A 209 -10.37 -11.41 5.19
C THR A 209 -10.25 -12.70 4.38
N ILE A 210 -9.25 -13.53 4.68
CA ILE A 210 -9.05 -14.83 4.03
C ILE A 210 -10.25 -15.73 4.34
N SER A 211 -10.67 -15.82 5.60
CA SER A 211 -11.85 -16.59 6.01
C SER A 211 -13.11 -16.14 5.28
N THR A 212 -13.38 -14.82 5.23
CA THR A 212 -14.53 -14.28 4.49
C THR A 212 -14.45 -14.59 3.00
N TYR A 213 -13.27 -14.54 2.39
CA TYR A 213 -13.09 -14.90 0.98
C TYR A 213 -13.44 -16.37 0.72
N PHE A 214 -12.96 -17.29 1.57
CA PHE A 214 -13.27 -18.71 1.45
C PHE A 214 -14.75 -19.01 1.72
N ILE A 215 -15.35 -18.38 2.74
CA ILE A 215 -16.79 -18.52 3.04
C ILE A 215 -17.63 -17.98 1.89
N SER A 216 -17.29 -16.81 1.34
CA SER A 216 -17.99 -16.22 0.20
C SER A 216 -17.89 -17.12 -1.04
N LYS A 217 -16.70 -17.67 -1.31
CA LYS A 217 -16.49 -18.62 -2.42
C LYS A 217 -17.26 -19.92 -2.21
N ALA A 218 -17.23 -20.50 -1.01
CA ALA A 218 -18.01 -21.68 -0.66
C ALA A 218 -19.51 -21.42 -0.85
N ASN A 219 -20.04 -20.33 -0.29
CA ASN A 219 -21.44 -19.93 -0.44
C ASN A 219 -21.84 -19.65 -1.89
N SER A 220 -20.93 -19.13 -2.72
CA SER A 220 -21.18 -18.96 -4.16
C SER A 220 -21.23 -20.29 -4.93
N GLN A 221 -20.55 -21.33 -4.44
CA GLN A 221 -20.60 -22.68 -5.00
C GLN A 221 -21.78 -23.51 -4.47
N THR A 222 -22.21 -23.29 -3.22
CA THR A 222 -23.45 -23.90 -2.67
C THR A 222 -24.71 -23.22 -3.16
N LYS A 223 -24.67 -21.97 -3.60
CA LYS A 223 -25.72 -21.35 -4.43
C LYS A 223 -25.71 -21.91 -5.87
N LYS A 224 -25.66 -23.22 -6.04
CA LYS A 224 -26.40 -23.84 -7.14
C LYS A 224 -27.87 -23.58 -6.82
N GLY A 225 -28.62 -22.96 -7.74
CA GLY A 225 -29.94 -22.40 -7.49
C GLY A 225 -30.98 -23.41 -6.98
N PRO A 226 -32.27 -23.03 -6.91
CA PRO A 226 -33.39 -23.94 -6.53
C PRO A 226 -33.57 -25.14 -7.50
N LEU A 227 -32.56 -25.49 -8.29
CA LEU A 227 -32.57 -26.56 -9.29
C LEU A 227 -31.98 -27.87 -8.74
N ASN A 228 -31.37 -27.85 -7.56
CA ASN A 228 -30.66 -28.99 -6.96
C ASN A 228 -31.24 -29.46 -5.62
N GLN A 229 -32.41 -28.94 -5.22
CA GLN A 229 -33.15 -29.53 -4.11
C GLN A 229 -33.80 -30.81 -4.61
N ASP A 230 -33.74 -31.86 -3.79
CA ASP A 230 -34.39 -33.13 -4.09
C ASP A 230 -35.90 -32.97 -3.89
N TYR A 231 -36.63 -32.93 -5.00
CA TYR A 231 -38.08 -32.80 -5.05
C TYR A 231 -38.79 -34.13 -5.27
N SER A 232 -38.07 -35.25 -5.28
CA SER A 232 -38.62 -36.58 -5.57
C SER A 232 -39.67 -37.05 -4.56
N ASN A 233 -39.69 -36.46 -3.36
CA ASN A 233 -40.68 -36.72 -2.32
C ASN A 233 -41.98 -35.90 -2.47
N LEU A 234 -42.09 -35.00 -3.46
CA LEU A 234 -43.30 -34.23 -3.71
C LEU A 234 -44.28 -35.01 -4.59
N PRO A 235 -45.58 -34.71 -4.51
CA PRO A 235 -46.58 -35.17 -5.47
C PRO A 235 -46.18 -34.87 -6.92
N GLU A 236 -46.54 -35.77 -7.84
CA GLU A 236 -46.12 -35.74 -9.26
C GLU A 236 -46.56 -34.46 -9.99
N ASP A 237 -47.72 -33.92 -9.65
CA ASP A 237 -48.26 -32.65 -10.15
C ASP A 237 -47.41 -31.44 -9.75
N ALA A 238 -46.94 -31.42 -8.49
CA ALA A 238 -46.04 -30.37 -8.01
C ALA A 238 -44.66 -30.44 -8.67
N GLN A 239 -44.16 -31.63 -9.00
CA GLN A 239 -42.89 -31.80 -9.71
C GLN A 239 -42.95 -31.20 -11.14
N ILE A 240 -44.04 -31.47 -11.86
CA ILE A 240 -44.28 -30.95 -13.22
C ILE A 240 -44.37 -29.43 -13.23
N GLU A 241 -45.04 -28.83 -12.24
CA GLU A 241 -45.15 -27.37 -12.13
C GLU A 241 -43.78 -26.70 -11.90
N ILE A 242 -42.93 -27.31 -11.06
CA ILE A 242 -41.57 -26.85 -10.80
C ILE A 242 -40.72 -26.94 -12.07
N GLU A 243 -40.76 -28.05 -12.82
CA GLU A 243 -40.01 -28.19 -14.08
C GLU A 243 -40.41 -27.15 -15.13
N ASN A 244 -41.72 -26.93 -15.30
CA ASN A 244 -42.24 -25.91 -16.21
C ASN A 244 -41.78 -24.50 -15.83
N PHE A 245 -41.77 -24.18 -14.53
CA PHE A 245 -41.29 -22.88 -14.04
C PHE A 245 -39.78 -22.70 -14.27
N ILE A 246 -39.00 -23.76 -14.07
CA ILE A 246 -37.56 -23.77 -14.33
C ILE A 246 -37.27 -23.53 -15.82
N GLU A 247 -37.98 -24.23 -16.72
CA GLU A 247 -37.86 -24.01 -18.16
C GLU A 247 -38.22 -22.58 -18.55
N TYR A 248 -39.31 -22.04 -18.01
CA TYR A 248 -39.74 -20.66 -18.27
C TYR A 248 -38.64 -19.65 -17.92
N ILE A 249 -38.04 -19.77 -16.73
CA ILE A 249 -36.92 -18.91 -16.30
C ILE A 249 -35.73 -19.05 -17.25
N ARG A 250 -35.38 -20.29 -17.61
CA ARG A 250 -34.23 -20.60 -18.47
C ARG A 250 -34.40 -20.02 -19.88
N HIS A 251 -35.61 -20.10 -20.43
CA HIS A 251 -35.96 -19.54 -21.74
C HIS A 251 -35.96 -18.00 -21.73
N LYS A 252 -36.42 -17.38 -20.64
CA LYS A 252 -36.45 -15.91 -20.49
C LYS A 252 -35.06 -15.29 -20.31
N TYR A 253 -34.12 -16.03 -19.72
CA TYR A 253 -32.75 -15.55 -19.49
C TYR A 253 -31.83 -15.75 -20.70
N ASN A 254 -32.04 -16.82 -21.50
CA ASN A 254 -31.23 -17.10 -22.68
C ASN A 254 -31.64 -16.31 -23.94
N ASN A 255 -32.82 -15.66 -23.94
CA ASN A 255 -33.32 -14.84 -25.06
C ASN A 255 -33.12 -13.32 -24.83
N LYS A 256 -32.12 -12.92 -24.04
CA LYS A 256 -31.64 -11.53 -23.89
C LYS A 256 -30.17 -11.45 -24.28
#